data_AF-A0A847I5N4-F1
#
_entry.id   AF-A0A847I5N4-F1
#
_cell.length_a   1.000
_cell.length_b   1.000
_cell.length_c   1.000
_cell.angle_alpha   90.00
_cell.angle_beta   90.00
_cell.angle_gamma   90.00
#
_symmetry.space_group_name_H-M   'P 1'
#
loop_
_entity.id
_entity.type
_entity.pdbx_description
1 polymer ?
#
loop_
_entity_poly.entity_id
_entity_poly.type
_entity_poly.pdbx_seq_one_letter_code
_entity_poly.pdbx_strand_id
1 'polypeptide(L)'
;MRASVLTVLLLGAGLLTACGAPRPDALPAESDDVDAILDDNTLSVQEKRAALEELGLTPIIINGLLHGERTGNQFGGDLRTAYNKVVAETLHQLTPDEIQIYGDAAEPLAPAGSEFTFTDAQAQDIANFFDSNGVETPADLATVLGDPVVAAGLPADLDSDTLIGLFVDFDPELLLPELP
;
A
#
# COMPACT_ATOMS: atom_id res chain seq x y z
N MET A 1 -78.68 -15.62 20.47
CA MET A 1 -78.36 -15.51 19.04
C MET A 1 -76.84 -15.40 18.97
N ARG A 2 -76.08 -16.48 18.62
CA ARG A 2 -75.62 -16.84 17.26
C ARG A 2 -75.13 -15.57 16.51
N ALA A 3 -73.90 -15.44 16.04
CA ALA A 3 -73.04 -16.44 15.41
C ALA A 3 -71.53 -16.07 15.45
N SER A 4 -70.70 -17.11 15.38
CA SER A 4 -69.27 -17.11 15.07
C SER A 4 -69.00 -16.88 13.57
N VAL A 5 -67.91 -16.19 13.23
CA VAL A 5 -67.16 -16.20 11.94
C VAL A 5 -65.74 -15.69 12.29
N LEU A 6 -64.68 -16.46 12.58
CA LEU A 6 -63.76 -17.29 11.76
C LEU A 6 -63.42 -16.74 10.36
N THR A 7 -62.10 -16.60 10.05
CA THR A 7 -61.42 -16.46 8.72
C THR A 7 -60.44 -15.25 8.76
N VAL A 8 -59.14 -15.30 8.41
CA VAL A 8 -58.24 -16.33 7.88
C VAL A 8 -56.78 -15.97 8.24
N LEU A 9 -55.97 -17.02 8.40
CA LEU A 9 -54.52 -17.15 8.22
C LEU A 9 -53.83 -16.04 7.39
N LEU A 10 -52.75 -15.47 7.93
CA LEU A 10 -51.60 -15.08 7.10
C LEU A 10 -50.32 -15.55 7.80
N LEU A 11 -49.73 -16.53 7.11
CA LEU A 11 -48.57 -17.32 7.46
C LEU A 11 -47.32 -16.45 7.24
N GLY A 12 -46.75 -15.90 8.30
CA GLY A 12 -45.43 -15.27 8.26
C GLY A 12 -44.36 -16.30 8.61
N ALA A 13 -43.99 -17.15 7.64
CA ALA A 13 -42.87 -18.06 7.73
C ALA A 13 -41.68 -17.51 6.93
N GLY A 14 -40.56 -17.27 7.60
CA GLY A 14 -39.25 -16.91 7.03
C GLY A 14 -38.45 -16.13 8.07
N LEU A 15 -37.24 -16.49 8.51
CA LEU A 15 -36.32 -17.58 8.20
C LEU A 15 -35.64 -18.04 9.50
N LEU A 16 -35.27 -19.32 9.55
CA LEU A 16 -34.32 -19.92 10.50
C LEU A 16 -32.87 -19.58 10.10
N THR A 17 -31.99 -19.68 11.10
CA THR A 17 -30.50 -19.67 11.10
C THR A 17 -29.83 -18.29 10.95
N ALA A 18 -28.85 -17.88 11.77
CA ALA A 18 -27.75 -18.66 12.35
C ALA A 18 -27.42 -18.27 13.81
N CYS A 19 -27.25 -19.32 14.63
CA CYS A 19 -26.23 -19.36 15.66
C CYS A 19 -24.90 -19.73 14.96
N GLY A 20 -23.80 -19.08 15.31
CA GLY A 20 -22.44 -19.36 14.80
C GLY A 20 -21.82 -18.13 14.12
N ALA A 21 -20.70 -17.57 14.56
CA ALA A 21 -19.67 -18.02 15.49
C ALA A 21 -19.10 -16.80 16.24
N PRO A 22 -18.39 -16.97 17.38
CA PRO A 22 -17.38 -15.97 17.74
C PRO A 22 -16.49 -15.71 16.52
N ARG A 23 -16.02 -14.47 16.36
CA ARG A 23 -14.91 -14.17 15.43
C ARG A 23 -13.89 -15.29 15.58
N PRO A 24 -13.36 -15.85 14.47
CA PRO A 24 -12.39 -16.92 14.59
C PRO A 24 -11.36 -16.48 15.63
N ASP A 25 -11.17 -17.34 16.63
CA ASP A 25 -9.92 -17.40 17.35
C ASP A 25 -8.87 -17.55 16.23
N ALA A 26 -8.38 -16.43 15.69
CA ALA A 26 -6.99 -16.37 15.33
C ALA A 26 -6.33 -16.67 16.68
N LEU A 27 -6.00 -17.94 16.88
CA LEU A 27 -5.00 -18.31 17.87
C LEU A 27 -3.91 -17.26 17.66
N PRO A 28 -3.52 -16.50 18.70
CA PRO A 28 -2.40 -15.59 18.55
C PRO A 28 -1.30 -16.42 17.90
N ALA A 29 -0.82 -15.97 16.73
CA ALA A 29 0.28 -16.62 16.04
C ALA A 29 1.26 -17.13 17.11
N GLU A 30 1.52 -18.44 17.14
CA GLU A 30 2.46 -18.96 18.11
C GLU A 30 3.75 -18.17 17.90
N SER A 31 4.42 -17.72 18.97
CA SER A 31 5.60 -16.86 18.84
C SER A 31 6.62 -17.46 17.87
N ASP A 32 6.69 -18.79 17.84
CA ASP A 32 7.57 -19.57 16.98
C ASP A 32 7.24 -19.41 15.48
N ASP A 33 5.96 -19.27 15.10
CA ASP A 33 5.56 -19.04 13.70
C ASP A 33 5.90 -17.61 13.25
N VAL A 34 5.74 -16.63 14.14
CA VAL A 34 6.11 -15.23 13.89
C VAL A 34 7.63 -15.12 13.75
N ASP A 35 8.38 -15.68 14.70
CA ASP A 35 9.84 -15.66 14.71
C ASP A 35 10.40 -16.36 13.46
N ALA A 36 9.79 -17.49 13.04
CA ALA A 36 10.18 -18.17 11.81
C ALA A 36 10.02 -17.29 10.56
N ILE A 37 8.96 -16.49 10.46
CA ILE A 37 8.77 -15.56 9.34
C ILE A 37 9.77 -14.39 9.41
N LEU A 38 9.96 -13.81 10.60
CA LEU A 38 10.84 -12.65 10.77
C LEU A 38 12.30 -13.00 10.49
N ASP A 39 12.75 -14.18 10.89
CA ASP A 39 14.12 -14.67 10.71
C ASP A 39 14.38 -15.28 9.32
N ASP A 40 13.34 -15.47 8.49
CA ASP A 40 13.50 -16.00 7.14
C ASP A 40 14.03 -14.93 6.17
N ASN A 41 15.35 -14.97 5.96
CA ASN A 41 16.06 -14.08 5.02
C ASN A 41 15.81 -14.43 3.55
N THR A 42 15.04 -15.48 3.24
CA THR A 42 14.64 -15.82 1.87
C THR A 42 13.35 -15.15 1.46
N LEU A 43 12.54 -14.70 2.42
CA LEU A 43 11.35 -13.91 2.18
C LEU A 43 11.71 -12.44 2.01
N SER A 44 11.17 -11.82 0.97
CA SER A 44 11.06 -10.37 0.88
C SER A 44 10.18 -9.83 2.01
N VAL A 45 10.31 -8.54 2.30
CA VAL A 45 9.51 -7.87 3.34
C VAL A 45 8.01 -7.98 3.07
N GLN A 46 7.60 -8.00 1.79
CA GLN A 46 6.19 -8.15 1.43
C GLN A 46 5.70 -9.58 1.53
N GLU A 47 6.56 -10.58 1.27
CA GLU A 47 6.24 -11.97 1.59
C GLU A 47 6.14 -12.18 3.11
N LYS A 48 7.01 -11.55 3.90
CA LYS A 48 6.88 -11.54 5.37
C LYS A 48 5.56 -10.91 5.81
N ARG A 49 5.21 -9.73 5.27
CA ARG A 49 3.93 -9.05 5.56
C ARG A 49 2.74 -9.93 5.22
N ALA A 50 2.69 -10.51 4.02
CA ALA A 50 1.62 -11.41 3.60
C ALA A 50 1.50 -12.64 4.52
N ALA A 51 2.63 -13.27 4.85
CA ALA A 51 2.64 -14.41 5.78
C ALA A 51 2.14 -14.03 7.19
N LEU A 52 2.52 -12.85 7.70
CA LEU A 52 2.04 -12.35 8.99
C LEU A 52 0.54 -11.99 8.95
N GLU A 53 0.04 -11.45 7.82
CA GLU A 53 -1.40 -11.21 7.61
C GLU A 53 -2.20 -12.54 7.60
N GLU A 54 -1.66 -13.60 6.98
CA GLU A 54 -2.28 -14.93 6.98
C GLU A 54 -2.40 -15.52 8.39
N LEU A 55 -1.47 -15.19 9.29
CA LEU A 55 -1.55 -15.53 10.71
C LEU A 55 -2.56 -14.67 11.50
N GLY A 56 -3.28 -13.75 10.83
CA GLY A 56 -4.31 -12.92 11.43
C GLY A 56 -3.77 -11.71 12.20
N LEU A 57 -2.49 -11.35 12.02
CA LEU A 57 -1.92 -10.17 12.63
C LEU A 57 -2.50 -8.90 11.99
N THR A 58 -2.79 -7.89 12.81
CA THR A 58 -3.30 -6.61 12.30
C THR A 58 -2.16 -5.78 11.69
N PRO A 59 -2.43 -4.88 10.74
CA PRO A 59 -1.39 -4.04 10.11
C PRO A 59 -0.52 -3.26 11.10
N ILE A 60 -1.09 -2.78 12.22
CA ILE A 60 -0.35 -2.08 13.27
C ILE A 60 0.71 -2.98 13.91
N ILE A 61 0.36 -4.25 14.16
CA ILE A 61 1.29 -5.21 14.76
C ILE A 61 2.36 -5.58 13.72
N ILE A 62 1.96 -5.84 12.48
CA ILE A 62 2.90 -6.21 11.41
C ILE A 62 3.94 -5.10 11.20
N ASN A 63 3.53 -3.84 11.13
CA ASN A 63 4.48 -2.73 11.00
C ASN A 63 5.37 -2.57 12.24
N GLY A 64 4.86 -2.88 13.44
CA GLY A 64 5.69 -2.94 14.64
C GLY A 64 6.76 -4.03 14.56
N LEU A 65 6.42 -5.19 14.00
CA LEU A 65 7.35 -6.32 13.82
C LEU A 65 8.36 -6.06 12.70
N LEU A 66 7.93 -5.44 11.59
CA LEU A 66 8.75 -5.14 10.42
C LEU A 66 9.43 -3.75 10.48
N HIS A 67 9.40 -3.07 11.62
CA HIS A 67 9.93 -1.71 11.74
C HIS A 67 11.43 -1.58 11.37
N GLY A 68 12.21 -2.65 11.50
CA GLY A 68 13.62 -2.68 11.10
C GLY A 68 13.85 -2.94 9.61
N GLU A 69 12.82 -3.31 8.86
CA GLU A 69 12.90 -3.71 7.45
C GLU A 69 12.65 -2.50 6.54
N ARG A 70 13.48 -2.35 5.51
CA ARG A 70 13.26 -1.36 4.43
C ARG A 70 11.98 -1.74 3.66
N THR A 71 11.08 -0.78 3.40
CA THR A 71 9.73 -0.99 2.81
C THR A 71 8.67 -1.65 3.71
N GLY A 72 9.00 -1.94 4.97
CA GLY A 72 8.07 -2.53 5.95
C GLY A 72 7.78 -1.63 7.16
N ASN A 73 8.42 -0.46 7.22
CA ASN A 73 8.54 0.34 8.43
C ASN A 73 7.81 1.70 8.38
N GLN A 74 7.25 2.10 7.22
CA GLN A 74 6.54 3.38 7.04
C GLN A 74 5.03 3.22 6.80
N PHE A 75 4.44 2.13 7.29
CA PHE A 75 3.00 1.87 7.20
C PHE A 75 2.43 1.92 5.77
N GLY A 76 3.26 1.69 4.73
CA GLY A 76 2.77 1.70 3.36
C GLY A 76 2.12 0.41 2.91
N GLY A 77 1.39 0.51 1.79
CA GLY A 77 0.89 -0.65 1.06
C GLY A 77 1.98 -1.38 0.27
N ASP A 78 1.52 -2.28 -0.59
CA ASP A 78 2.33 -3.04 -1.54
C ASP A 78 2.48 -2.32 -2.90
N LEU A 79 3.15 -2.97 -3.86
CA LEU A 79 3.31 -2.45 -5.22
C LEU A 79 1.96 -2.18 -5.90
N ARG A 80 0.95 -3.03 -5.66
CA ARG A 80 -0.41 -2.83 -6.19
C ARG A 80 -1.03 -1.54 -5.66
N THR A 81 -0.86 -1.25 -4.38
CA THR A 81 -1.34 -0.02 -3.76
C THR A 81 -0.62 1.21 -4.32
N ALA A 82 0.70 1.15 -4.44
CA ALA A 82 1.50 2.23 -5.04
C ALA A 82 1.09 2.50 -6.50
N TYR A 83 1.01 1.45 -7.31
CA TYR A 83 0.56 1.51 -8.72
C TYR A 83 -0.83 2.17 -8.83
N ASN A 84 -1.79 1.73 -8.01
CA ASN A 84 -3.13 2.29 -8.03
C ASN A 84 -3.13 3.79 -7.72
N LYS A 85 -2.28 4.25 -6.79
CA LYS A 85 -2.20 5.69 -6.45
C LYS A 85 -1.58 6.53 -7.57
N VAL A 86 -0.55 6.00 -8.23
CA VAL A 86 0.07 6.65 -9.41
C VAL A 86 -0.94 6.78 -10.54
N VAL A 87 -1.63 5.70 -10.90
CA VAL A 87 -2.60 5.68 -12.02
C VAL A 87 -3.90 6.42 -11.67
N ALA A 88 -4.32 6.43 -10.40
CA ALA A 88 -5.50 7.16 -9.95
C ALA A 88 -5.22 8.65 -9.70
N GLU A 89 -4.04 9.16 -10.06
CA GLU A 89 -3.70 10.59 -9.91
C GLU A 89 -3.77 11.06 -8.45
N THR A 90 -3.21 10.26 -7.54
CA THR A 90 -3.18 10.52 -6.09
C THR A 90 -1.77 10.43 -5.51
N LEU A 91 -0.78 11.00 -6.19
CA LEU A 91 0.64 10.95 -5.81
C LEU A 91 0.90 11.45 -4.37
N HIS A 92 0.21 12.50 -3.93
CA HIS A 92 0.28 13.02 -2.55
C HIS A 92 -0.13 11.99 -1.47
N GLN A 93 -0.79 10.89 -1.84
CA GLN A 93 -1.18 9.82 -0.92
C GLN A 93 -0.17 8.68 -0.87
N LEU A 94 0.89 8.71 -1.69
CA LEU A 94 1.94 7.71 -1.63
C LEU A 94 2.65 7.79 -0.29
N THR A 95 2.79 6.64 0.35
CA THR A 95 3.63 6.53 1.54
C THR A 95 5.10 6.36 1.14
N PRO A 96 6.05 6.56 2.08
CA PRO A 96 7.46 6.34 1.77
C PRO A 96 7.77 4.90 1.32
N ASP A 97 7.19 3.89 1.99
CA ASP A 97 7.37 2.48 1.58
C ASP A 97 6.87 2.28 0.13
N GLU A 98 5.72 2.84 -0.22
CA GLU A 98 5.13 2.72 -1.57
C GLU A 98 6.01 3.39 -2.64
N ILE A 99 6.67 4.51 -2.32
CA ILE A 99 7.63 5.18 -3.21
C ILE A 99 8.85 4.28 -3.44
N GLN A 100 9.40 3.68 -2.38
CA GLN A 100 10.53 2.75 -2.51
C GLN A 100 10.14 1.53 -3.34
N ILE A 101 9.01 0.89 -3.02
CA ILE A 101 8.52 -0.30 -3.72
C ILE A 101 8.27 -0.01 -5.20
N TYR A 102 7.64 1.14 -5.50
CA TYR A 102 7.36 1.54 -6.88
C TYR A 102 8.66 1.82 -7.66
N GLY A 103 9.61 2.54 -7.06
CA GLY A 103 10.93 2.79 -7.64
C GLY A 103 11.73 1.52 -7.88
N ASP A 104 11.82 0.65 -6.86
CA ASP A 104 12.54 -0.63 -6.92
C ASP A 104 11.97 -1.55 -8.01
N ALA A 105 10.65 -1.54 -8.22
CA ALA A 105 9.99 -2.32 -9.27
C ALA A 105 10.14 -1.70 -10.67
N ALA A 106 10.19 -0.36 -10.76
CA ALA A 106 10.35 0.35 -12.03
C ALA A 106 11.79 0.30 -12.56
N GLU A 107 12.80 0.34 -11.69
CA GLU A 107 14.22 0.39 -12.05
C GLU A 107 14.66 -0.68 -13.07
N PRO A 108 14.37 -2.00 -12.90
CA PRO A 108 14.78 -3.02 -13.87
C PRO A 108 14.07 -2.92 -15.22
N LEU A 109 12.96 -2.19 -15.31
CA LEU A 109 12.16 -2.00 -16.51
C LEU A 109 12.43 -0.67 -17.21
N ALA A 110 13.13 0.25 -16.53
CA ALA A 110 13.43 1.58 -17.00
C ALA A 110 14.56 1.58 -18.06
N PRO A 111 14.69 2.67 -18.84
CA PRO A 111 15.83 2.85 -19.74
C PRO A 111 17.18 2.76 -19.00
N ALA A 112 18.19 2.22 -19.67
CA ALA A 112 19.52 2.05 -19.10
C ALA A 112 20.10 3.37 -18.56
N GLY A 113 20.53 3.36 -17.30
CA GLY A 113 21.06 4.54 -16.62
C GLY A 113 20.06 5.29 -15.74
N SER A 114 18.82 4.81 -15.64
CA SER A 114 17.87 5.26 -14.61
C SER A 114 18.25 4.68 -13.24
N GLU A 115 18.10 5.47 -12.17
CA GLU A 115 18.34 5.07 -10.78
C GLU A 115 17.11 5.44 -9.95
N PHE A 116 16.28 4.46 -9.59
CA PHE A 116 14.99 4.67 -8.92
C PHE A 116 14.94 4.02 -7.53
N THR A 117 16.09 3.61 -7.01
CA THR A 117 16.26 3.07 -5.67
C THR A 117 16.37 4.22 -4.66
N PHE A 118 15.42 4.32 -3.73
CA PHE A 118 15.43 5.35 -2.69
C PHE A 118 15.70 4.78 -1.29
N THR A 119 16.46 5.51 -0.49
CA THR A 119 16.54 5.29 0.97
C THR A 119 15.24 5.68 1.66
N ASP A 120 15.03 5.22 2.90
CA ASP A 120 13.84 5.57 3.69
C ASP A 120 13.71 7.09 3.88
N ALA A 121 14.85 7.78 4.08
CA ALA A 121 14.89 9.23 4.22
C ALA A 121 14.48 9.94 2.92
N GLN A 122 15.03 9.51 1.79
CA GLN A 122 14.66 10.07 0.48
C GLN A 122 13.18 9.83 0.16
N ALA A 123 12.67 8.62 0.38
CA ALA A 123 11.27 8.31 0.13
C ALA A 123 10.33 9.10 1.04
N GLN A 124 10.72 9.32 2.30
CA GLN A 124 10.00 10.19 3.22
C GLN A 124 9.98 11.65 2.74
N ASP A 125 11.10 12.15 2.24
CA ASP A 125 11.18 13.50 1.69
C ASP A 125 10.38 13.65 0.40
N ILE A 126 10.34 12.64 -0.47
CA ILE A 126 9.48 12.63 -1.67
C ILE A 126 8.01 12.68 -1.27
N ALA A 127 7.58 11.83 -0.33
CA ALA A 127 6.19 11.83 0.17
C ALA A 127 5.81 13.21 0.74
N ASN A 128 6.68 13.79 1.57
CA ASN A 128 6.48 15.13 2.14
C ASN A 128 6.44 16.21 1.07
N PHE A 129 7.26 16.09 0.03
CA PHE A 129 7.31 17.02 -1.09
C PHE A 129 6.00 16.97 -1.90
N PHE A 130 5.47 15.77 -2.19
CA PHE A 130 4.19 15.64 -2.89
C PHE A 130 3.04 16.21 -2.08
N ASP A 131 2.95 15.89 -0.79
CA ASP A 131 1.90 16.42 0.09
C ASP A 131 1.99 17.95 0.24
N SER A 132 3.17 18.47 0.56
CA SER A 132 3.36 19.91 0.83
C SER A 132 3.12 20.80 -0.39
N ASN A 133 3.38 20.27 -1.60
CA ASN A 133 3.18 21.01 -2.85
C ASN A 133 1.87 20.65 -3.57
N GLY A 134 1.04 19.76 -2.99
CA GLY A 134 -0.22 19.34 -3.61
C GLY A 134 -0.02 18.64 -4.95
N VAL A 135 1.02 17.82 -5.07
CA VAL A 135 1.29 17.03 -6.28
C VAL A 135 0.34 15.85 -6.29
N GLU A 136 -0.75 15.95 -7.05
CA GLU A 136 -1.71 14.85 -7.20
C GLU A 136 -1.37 13.99 -8.42
N THR A 137 -0.99 14.63 -9.52
CA THR A 137 -0.77 13.98 -10.81
C THR A 137 0.70 14.08 -11.26
N PRO A 138 1.15 13.22 -12.19
CA PRO A 138 2.42 13.39 -12.88
C PRO A 138 2.58 14.77 -13.55
N ALA A 139 1.49 15.33 -14.08
CA ALA A 139 1.50 16.66 -14.70
C ALA A 139 1.72 17.78 -13.67
N ASP A 140 1.18 17.63 -12.46
CA ASP A 140 1.44 18.55 -11.35
C ASP A 140 2.92 18.48 -10.96
N LEU A 141 3.49 17.27 -10.87
CA LEU A 141 4.89 17.09 -10.55
C LEU A 141 5.79 17.81 -11.56
N ALA A 142 5.54 17.62 -12.86
CA ALA A 142 6.26 18.31 -13.93
C ALA A 142 6.13 19.84 -13.85
N THR A 143 4.94 20.32 -13.47
CA THR A 143 4.68 21.75 -13.32
C THR A 143 5.43 22.33 -12.11
N VAL A 144 5.38 21.64 -10.97
CA VAL A 144 6.01 22.05 -9.71
C VAL A 144 7.54 22.06 -9.85
N LEU A 145 8.12 21.00 -10.42
CA LEU A 145 9.56 20.92 -10.65
C LEU A 145 10.05 21.83 -11.80
N GLY A 146 9.13 22.31 -12.64
CA GLY A 146 9.42 23.34 -13.63
C GLY A 146 9.68 24.74 -13.03
N ASP A 147 9.27 24.98 -11.78
CA ASP A 147 9.62 26.20 -11.05
C ASP A 147 11.01 26.06 -10.39
N PRO A 148 12.01 26.84 -10.80
CA PRO A 148 13.37 26.73 -10.25
C PRO A 148 13.46 27.06 -8.76
N VAL A 149 12.51 27.80 -8.19
CA VAL A 149 12.48 28.09 -6.75
C VAL A 149 12.02 26.87 -5.96
N VAL A 150 11.03 26.15 -6.48
CA VAL A 150 10.52 24.94 -5.82
C VAL A 150 11.47 23.77 -6.03
N ALA A 151 12.02 23.60 -7.24
CA ALA A 151 13.02 22.59 -7.53
C ALA A 151 14.29 22.73 -6.65
N ALA A 152 14.69 23.97 -6.33
CA ALA A 152 15.79 24.23 -5.39
C ALA A 152 15.48 23.84 -3.93
N GLY A 153 14.21 23.56 -3.62
CA GLY A 153 13.75 23.08 -2.31
C GLY A 153 13.80 21.56 -2.15
N LEU A 154 14.14 20.80 -3.20
CA LEU A 154 14.41 19.36 -3.07
C LEU A 154 15.64 19.13 -2.17
N PRO A 155 15.66 18.05 -1.37
CA PRO A 155 16.86 17.59 -0.69
C PRO A 155 18.05 17.43 -1.64
N ALA A 156 19.27 17.64 -1.16
CA ALA A 156 20.47 17.70 -1.99
C ALA A 156 20.82 16.37 -2.71
N ASP A 157 20.24 15.28 -2.25
CA ASP A 157 20.37 13.90 -2.74
C ASP A 157 19.14 13.42 -3.53
N LEU A 158 18.24 14.35 -3.90
CA LEU A 158 17.13 14.13 -4.81
C LEU A 158 17.20 15.14 -5.95
N ASP A 159 17.28 14.65 -7.18
CA ASP A 159 17.22 15.50 -8.36
C ASP A 159 15.84 15.40 -9.05
N SER A 160 15.49 16.49 -9.75
CA SER A 160 14.22 16.57 -10.46
C SER A 160 14.12 15.56 -11.59
N ASP A 161 15.23 15.28 -12.29
CA ASP A 161 15.23 14.38 -13.45
C ASP A 161 14.85 12.95 -13.04
N THR A 162 15.25 12.51 -11.85
CA THR A 162 14.92 11.20 -11.28
C THR A 162 13.42 11.10 -10.97
N LEU A 163 12.85 12.13 -10.34
CA LEU A 163 11.41 12.16 -10.02
C LEU A 163 10.54 12.26 -11.27
N ILE A 164 10.95 13.07 -12.25
CA ILE A 164 10.30 13.14 -13.56
C ILE A 164 10.42 11.80 -14.29
N GLY A 165 11.61 11.21 -14.30
CA GLY A 165 11.87 9.90 -14.90
C GLY A 165 10.94 8.82 -14.36
N LEU A 166 10.76 8.74 -13.04
CA LEU A 166 9.96 7.70 -12.40
C LEU A 166 8.45 7.96 -12.46
N PHE A 167 8.00 9.18 -12.19
CA PHE A 167 6.57 9.46 -12.01
C PHE A 167 5.90 10.08 -13.24
N VAL A 168 6.67 10.59 -14.20
CA VAL A 168 6.14 11.26 -15.40
C VAL A 168 6.48 10.50 -16.67
N ASP A 169 7.74 10.11 -16.84
CA ASP A 169 8.21 9.54 -18.10
C ASP A 169 8.10 8.01 -18.15
N PHE A 170 8.20 7.34 -16.99
CA PHE A 170 8.05 5.89 -16.90
C PHE A 170 6.61 5.47 -17.20
N ASP A 171 6.44 4.46 -18.05
CA ASP A 171 5.13 3.88 -18.37
C ASP A 171 4.69 2.91 -17.25
N PRO A 172 3.68 3.26 -16.42
CA PRO A 172 3.23 2.42 -15.34
C PRO A 172 2.67 1.07 -15.83
N GLU A 173 2.20 0.95 -17.07
CA GLU A 173 1.68 -0.32 -17.59
C GLU A 173 2.73 -1.43 -17.61
N LEU A 174 4.02 -1.08 -17.62
CA LEU A 174 5.12 -2.04 -17.53
C LEU A 174 5.15 -2.80 -16.19
N LEU A 175 4.55 -2.25 -15.13
CA LEU A 175 4.48 -2.87 -13.81
C LEU A 175 3.31 -3.85 -13.64
N LEU A 176 2.33 -3.87 -14.56
CA LEU A 176 1.17 -4.75 -14.47
C LEU A 176 1.51 -6.24 -14.26
N PRO A 177 2.55 -6.81 -14.91
CA PRO A 177 2.96 -8.20 -14.70
C PRO A 177 3.59 -8.46 -13.32
N GLU A 178 4.10 -7.43 -12.64
CA GLU A 178 4.80 -7.52 -11.35
C GLU A 178 3.87 -7.32 -10.15
N LEU A 179 2.60 -6.95 -10.37
CA LEU A 179 1.66 -6.70 -9.28
C LEU A 179 1.30 -8.01 -8.55
N PRO A 180 1.38 -8.06 -7.20
CA PRO A 180 1.04 -9.23 -6.39
C PRO A 180 -0.46 -9.55 -6.40
#